data_AF-A0AB73QZF8-F1
#
_entry.id   AF-A0AB73QZF8-F1
#
_cell.length_a   1.000
_cell.length_b   1.000
_cell.length_c   1.000
_cell.angle_alpha   90.00
_cell.angle_beta   90.00
_cell.angle_gamma   90.00
#
_symmetry.space_group_name_H-M   'P 1'
#
loop_
_entity.id
_entity.type
_entity.pdbx_description
1 polymer ?
#
loop_
_entity_poly.entity_id
_entity_poly.type
_entity_poly.pdbx_seq_one_letter_code
_entity_poly.pdbx_strand_id
1 'polypeptide(L)'
;MYSKINKFMLALPTISFVLLILLGVLAISIVETVIFQVFLFWVLSWFPFIKNRDYLIILIASMIFGLNHPNDITYIGGTAIINFLYNYAYWVYQKKNDKYQVTPSAFGVIF
;
A
#
# COMPACT_ATOMS: atom_id res chain seq x y z
N MET A 1 -38.39 19.95 -18.79
CA MET A 1 -37.33 20.77 -18.16
C MET A 1 -37.10 20.36 -16.70
N TYR A 2 -38.15 20.31 -15.86
CA TYR A 2 -38.07 19.90 -14.45
C TYR A 2 -37.50 18.49 -14.19
N SER A 3 -37.81 17.47 -15.00
CA SER A 3 -37.27 16.12 -14.76
C SER A 3 -35.77 15.98 -15.05
N LYS A 4 -35.20 16.82 -15.93
CA LYS A 4 -33.74 16.86 -16.18
C LYS A 4 -32.99 17.53 -15.02
N ILE A 5 -33.56 18.57 -14.42
CA ILE A 5 -32.97 19.27 -13.27
C ILE A 5 -32.95 18.34 -12.03
N ASN A 6 -34.01 17.57 -11.78
CA ASN A 6 -34.02 16.59 -10.69
C ASN A 6 -32.97 15.48 -10.84
N LYS A 7 -32.74 14.96 -12.07
CA LYS A 7 -31.67 13.98 -12.30
C LYS A 7 -30.28 14.58 -12.07
N PHE A 8 -30.05 15.84 -12.44
CA PHE A 8 -28.77 16.51 -12.24
C PHE A 8 -28.50 16.84 -10.77
N MET A 9 -29.52 17.31 -10.03
CA MET A 9 -29.44 17.57 -8.59
C MET A 9 -29.25 16.30 -7.76
N LEU A 10 -29.75 15.15 -8.21
CA LEU A 10 -29.48 13.85 -7.58
C LEU A 10 -28.11 13.26 -7.98
N ALA A 11 -27.60 13.61 -9.16
CA ALA A 11 -26.30 13.15 -9.64
C ALA A 11 -25.12 13.85 -8.96
N LEU A 12 -25.20 15.16 -8.68
CA LEU A 12 -24.11 15.93 -8.07
C LEU A 12 -23.65 15.35 -6.70
N PRO A 13 -24.55 15.10 -5.73
CA PRO A 13 -24.19 14.53 -4.43
C PRO A 13 -23.63 13.10 -4.57
N THR A 14 -24.17 12.33 -5.52
CA THR A 14 -23.72 10.96 -5.78
C THR A 14 -22.31 10.93 -6.37
N ILE A 15 -22.00 11.84 -7.31
CA ILE A 15 -20.66 12.00 -7.89
C ILE A 15 -19.67 12.43 -6.80
N SER A 16 -20.04 13.39 -5.94
CA SER A 16 -19.21 13.80 -4.80
C SER A 16 -18.95 12.67 -3.80
N PHE A 17 -19.94 11.81 -3.55
CA PHE A 17 -19.79 10.66 -2.65
C PHE A 17 -18.86 9.59 -3.23
N VAL A 18 -18.98 9.25 -4.51
CA VAL A 18 -18.07 8.30 -5.18
C VAL A 18 -16.63 8.83 -5.17
N LEU A 19 -16.43 10.12 -5.46
CA LEU A 19 -15.11 10.75 -5.40
C LEU A 19 -14.51 10.67 -4.00
N LEU A 20 -15.30 10.89 -2.95
CA LEU A 20 -14.86 10.77 -1.57
C LEU A 20 -14.39 9.34 -1.23
N ILE A 21 -15.13 8.32 -1.67
CA ILE A 21 -14.73 6.91 -1.48
C ILE A 21 -13.40 6.63 -2.20
N LEU A 22 -13.28 7.05 -3.46
CA LEU A 22 -12.05 6.84 -4.23
C LEU A 22 -10.84 7.52 -3.59
N LEU A 23 -10.99 8.76 -3.14
CA LEU A 23 -9.93 9.47 -2.44
C LEU A 23 -9.58 8.82 -1.11
N GLY A 24 -10.57 8.33 -0.36
CA GLY A 24 -10.35 7.61 0.89
C GLY A 24 -9.57 6.32 0.70
N VAL A 25 -9.96 5.50 -0.29
CA VAL A 25 -9.24 4.26 -0.63
C VAL A 25 -7.80 4.56 -1.04
N LEU A 26 -7.59 5.53 -1.93
CA LEU A 26 -6.24 5.92 -2.36
C LEU A 26 -5.39 6.44 -1.19
N ALA A 27 -5.95 7.29 -0.32
CA ALA A 27 -5.24 7.84 0.82
C ALA A 27 -4.82 6.75 1.81
N ILE A 28 -5.72 5.82 2.14
CA ILE A 28 -5.42 4.70 3.04
C ILE A 28 -4.33 3.81 2.43
N SER A 29 -4.43 3.46 1.15
CA SER A 29 -3.42 2.63 0.48
C SER A 29 -2.03 3.30 0.44
N ILE A 30 -1.98 4.64 0.26
CA ILE A 30 -0.72 5.40 0.33
C ILE A 30 -0.13 5.30 1.74
N VAL A 31 -0.95 5.52 2.77
CA VAL A 31 -0.51 5.47 4.18
C VAL A 31 0.01 4.08 4.53
N GLU A 32 -0.72 3.03 4.16
CA GLU A 32 -0.28 1.65 4.37
C GLU A 32 1.05 1.38 3.65
N THR A 33 1.20 1.82 2.40
CA THR A 33 2.44 1.67 1.63
C THR A 33 3.63 2.33 2.32
N VAL A 34 3.45 3.57 2.80
CA VAL A 34 4.51 4.30 3.50
C VAL A 34 4.92 3.58 4.79
N ILE A 35 3.95 3.04 5.54
CA ILE A 35 4.22 2.39 6.83
C ILE A 35 4.86 1.01 6.63
N PHE A 36 4.23 0.13 5.85
CA PHE A 36 4.56 -1.29 5.84
C PHE A 36 5.57 -1.70 4.78
N GLN A 37 5.74 -0.90 3.73
CA GLN A 37 6.68 -1.16 2.64
C GLN A 37 7.88 -0.23 2.78
N VAL A 38 7.69 1.08 2.98
CA VAL A 38 8.83 2.01 3.04
C VAL A 38 9.48 2.01 4.42
N PHE A 39 8.74 2.43 5.45
CA PHE A 39 9.27 2.62 6.80
C PHE A 39 9.70 1.30 7.44
N LEU A 40 8.83 0.29 7.41
CA LEU A 40 9.13 -1.00 8.03
C LEU A 40 10.32 -1.71 7.38
N PHE A 41 10.42 -1.69 6.05
CA PHE A 41 11.56 -2.28 5.34
C PHE A 41 12.86 -1.55 5.69
N TRP A 42 12.82 -0.22 5.80
CA TRP A 42 13.97 0.59 6.21
C TRP A 42 14.40 0.27 7.65
N VAL A 43 13.47 0.20 8.61
CA VAL A 43 13.76 -0.18 10.00
C VAL A 43 14.36 -1.59 10.06
N LEU A 44 13.76 -2.57 9.37
CA LEU A 44 14.24 -3.95 9.36
C LEU A 44 15.64 -4.08 8.74
N SER A 45 15.95 -3.24 7.75
CA SER A 45 17.27 -3.18 7.10
C SER A 45 18.39 -2.66 8.01
N TRP A 46 18.07 -2.10 9.18
CA TRP A 46 19.08 -1.64 10.14
C TRP A 46 19.60 -2.75 11.06
N PHE A 47 18.86 -3.84 11.21
CA PHE A 47 19.22 -4.89 12.15
C PHE A 47 20.38 -5.74 11.60
N PRO A 48 21.52 -5.85 12.31
CA PRO A 48 22.73 -6.50 11.78
C PRO A 48 22.52 -7.98 11.43
N PHE A 49 21.57 -8.66 12.08
CA PHE A 49 21.28 -10.08 11.87
C PHE A 49 20.52 -10.38 10.57
N ILE A 50 19.75 -9.41 10.06
CA ILE A 50 18.84 -9.59 8.92
C ILE A 50 19.05 -8.59 7.78
N LYS A 51 19.86 -7.55 7.97
CA LYS A 51 20.11 -6.48 6.97
C LYS A 51 20.58 -6.96 5.59
N ASN A 52 21.19 -8.15 5.50
CA ASN A 52 21.65 -8.75 4.24
C ASN A 52 20.69 -9.84 3.72
N ARG A 53 19.48 -9.92 4.27
CA ARG A 53 18.49 -10.97 3.98
C ARG A 53 17.19 -10.34 3.52
N ASP A 54 17.22 -9.72 2.33
CA ASP A 54 16.10 -8.99 1.74
C ASP A 54 14.78 -9.80 1.76
N TYR A 55 14.81 -11.08 1.38
CA TYR A 55 13.63 -11.96 1.43
C TYR A 55 13.09 -12.21 2.84
N LEU A 56 13.96 -12.23 3.85
CA LEU A 56 13.54 -12.38 5.24
C LEU A 56 12.90 -11.08 5.74
N ILE A 57 13.42 -9.92 5.33
CA ILE A 57 12.82 -8.61 5.62
C ILE A 57 11.42 -8.53 4.99
N ILE A 58 11.27 -8.92 3.72
CA ILE A 58 9.98 -9.00 3.01
C ILE A 58 9.00 -9.89 3.79
N LEU A 59 9.44 -11.08 4.20
CA LEU A 59 8.59 -12.03 4.93
C LEU A 59 8.11 -11.44 6.26
N ILE A 60 9.01 -10.87 7.06
CA ILE A 60 8.69 -10.28 8.38
C ILE A 60 7.74 -9.09 8.21
N ALA A 61 8.02 -8.18 7.28
CA ALA A 61 7.16 -7.02 7.02
C ALA A 61 5.73 -7.44 6.61
N SER A 62 5.63 -8.51 5.83
CA SER A 62 4.35 -9.06 5.36
C SER A 62 3.55 -9.71 6.49
N MET A 63 4.23 -10.44 7.39
CA MET A 63 3.60 -11.00 8.60
C MET A 63 3.10 -9.89 9.54
N ILE A 64 3.90 -8.83 9.76
CA ILE A 64 3.50 -7.69 10.59
C ILE A 64 2.25 -7.01 10.01
N PHE A 65 2.20 -6.80 8.69
CA PHE A 65 1.01 -6.26 8.04
C PHE A 65 -0.22 -7.14 8.23
N GLY A 66 -0.12 -8.45 7.97
CA GLY A 66 -1.24 -9.36 8.16
C GLY A 66 -1.74 -9.36 9.61
N LEU A 67 -0.83 -9.39 10.59
CA LEU A 67 -1.16 -9.34 12.01
C LEU A 67 -1.75 -8.00 12.46
N ASN A 68 -1.53 -6.91 11.72
CA ASN A 68 -2.12 -5.60 11.99
C ASN A 68 -3.61 -5.51 11.57
N HIS A 69 -4.14 -6.53 10.89
CA HIS A 69 -5.54 -6.58 10.51
C HIS A 69 -6.33 -7.44 11.51
N PRO A 70 -7.19 -6.85 12.37
CA PRO A 70 -7.86 -7.54 13.47
C PRO A 70 -9.08 -8.35 12.99
N ASN A 71 -8.85 -9.25 12.04
CA ASN A 71 -9.86 -10.09 11.41
C ASN A 71 -9.54 -11.57 11.69
N ASP A 72 -10.31 -12.47 11.08
CA ASP A 72 -10.08 -13.91 11.20
C ASP A 72 -8.75 -14.35 10.57
N ILE A 73 -8.32 -15.57 10.92
CA ILE A 73 -7.03 -16.12 10.49
C ILE A 73 -6.91 -16.25 8.96
N THR A 74 -8.01 -16.47 8.25
CA THR A 74 -8.00 -16.54 6.78
C THR A 74 -7.75 -15.16 6.18
N TYR A 75 -8.37 -14.11 6.73
CA TYR A 75 -8.10 -12.74 6.32
C TYR A 75 -6.66 -12.29 6.63
N ILE A 76 -6.16 -12.60 7.82
CA ILE A 76 -4.77 -12.34 8.22
C ILE A 76 -3.79 -13.03 7.25
N GLY A 77 -4.04 -14.29 6.94
CA GLY A 77 -3.22 -15.04 5.97
C GLY A 77 -3.27 -14.43 4.57
N GLY A 78 -4.46 -14.09 4.09
CA GLY A 78 -4.65 -13.47 2.76
C GLY A 78 -3.95 -12.11 2.64
N THR A 79 -4.11 -11.25 3.64
CA THR A 79 -3.45 -9.93 3.68
C THR A 79 -1.93 -10.04 3.79
N ALA A 80 -1.40 -11.01 4.56
CA ALA A 80 0.03 -11.28 4.59
C ALA A 80 0.57 -11.74 3.23
N ILE A 81 -0.14 -12.62 2.51
CA ILE A 81 0.27 -13.08 1.17
C ILE A 81 0.26 -11.92 0.17
N ILE A 82 -0.79 -11.10 0.17
CA ILE A 82 -0.87 -9.92 -0.70
C ILE A 82 0.27 -8.95 -0.38
N ASN A 83 0.54 -8.68 0.90
CA ASN A 83 1.61 -7.76 1.27
C ASN A 83 3.01 -8.32 0.97
N PHE A 84 3.17 -9.65 0.91
CA PHE A 84 4.40 -10.27 0.42
C PHE A 84 4.69 -9.88 -1.03
N LEU A 85 3.66 -9.88 -1.89
CA LEU A 85 3.80 -9.43 -3.27
C LEU A 85 4.14 -7.93 -3.35
N TYR A 86 3.50 -7.09 -2.53
CA TYR A 86 3.77 -5.65 -2.51
C TYR A 86 5.16 -5.31 -1.99
N ASN A 87 5.61 -5.95 -0.91
CA ASN A 87 6.98 -5.78 -0.41
C ASN A 87 8.02 -6.27 -1.42
N TYR A 88 7.74 -7.37 -2.13
CA TYR A 88 8.61 -7.83 -3.20
C TYR A 88 8.70 -6.83 -4.35
N ALA A 89 7.56 -6.29 -4.80
CA ALA A 89 7.52 -5.24 -5.83
C ALA A 89 8.30 -3.99 -5.39
N TYR A 90 8.10 -3.54 -4.15
CA TYR A 90 8.86 -2.44 -3.54
C TYR A 90 10.37 -2.68 -3.55
N TRP A 91 10.81 -3.88 -3.16
CA TRP A 91 12.22 -4.24 -3.16
C TRP A 91 12.82 -4.23 -4.57
N VAL A 92 12.11 -4.80 -5.57
CA VAL A 92 12.54 -4.74 -6.98
C VAL A 92 12.66 -3.30 -7.46
N TYR A 93 11.69 -2.45 -7.12
CA TYR A 93 11.71 -1.03 -7.42
C TYR A 93 12.91 -0.31 -6.79
N GLN A 94 13.19 -0.59 -5.51
CA GLN A 94 14.35 -0.03 -4.80
C GLN A 94 15.67 -0.45 -5.46
N LYS A 95 15.87 -1.74 -5.75
CA LYS A 95 17.09 -2.24 -6.42
C LYS A 95 17.30 -1.62 -7.80
N LYS A 96 16.20 -1.40 -8.54
CA LYS A 96 16.25 -0.70 -9.83
C LYS A 96 16.73 0.74 -9.64
N ASN A 97 16.18 1.47 -8.67
CA ASN A 97 16.53 2.86 -8.44
C ASN A 97 17.94 3.05 -7.89
N ASP A 98 18.39 2.17 -6.99
CA ASP A 98 19.78 2.15 -6.51
C ASP A 98 20.76 1.97 -7.67
N LYS A 99 20.45 1.07 -8.62
CA LYS A 99 21.26 0.84 -9.82
C LYS A 99 21.38 2.07 -10.72
N TYR A 100 20.32 2.88 -10.81
CA TYR A 100 20.27 4.07 -11.66
C TYR A 100 20.47 5.39 -10.90
N GLN A 101 20.79 5.34 -9.60
CA GLN A 101 20.97 6.49 -8.71
C GLN A 101 19.78 7.47 -8.71
N VAL A 102 18.56 6.94 -8.80
CA VAL A 102 17.33 7.73 -8.75
C VAL A 102 16.74 7.69 -7.34
N THR A 103 16.32 8.83 -6.81
CA THR A 103 15.64 8.87 -5.51
C THR A 103 14.29 8.14 -5.60
N PRO A 104 14.03 7.11 -4.78
CA PRO A 104 12.76 6.39 -4.82
C PRO A 104 11.58 7.32 -4.49
N SER A 105 10.50 7.25 -5.28
CA SER A 105 9.24 7.94 -4.97
C SER A 105 8.22 6.93 -4.46
N ALA A 106 7.42 7.33 -3.46
CA ALA A 106 6.31 6.51 -2.98
C ALA A 106 5.29 6.20 -4.09
N PHE A 107 5.17 7.08 -5.09
CA PHE A 107 4.29 6.89 -6.24
C PHE A 107 4.72 5.74 -7.15
N GLY A 108 6.03 5.49 -7.34
CA GLY A 108 6.50 4.37 -8.17
C GLY A 108 6.33 3.00 -7.55
N VAL A 109 5.88 2.94 -6.28
CA VAL A 109 5.52 1.69 -5.58
C VAL A 109 4.02 1.41 -5.73
N ILE A 110 3.22 2.47 -5.88
CA ILE A 110 1.76 2.42 -5.99
C ILE A 110 1.32 2.28 -7.47
N PHE A 111 2.14 2.73 -8.42
CA PHE A 111 1.87 2.72 -9.87
C PHE A 111 2.96 2.01 -10.68
#